data_AF-A0A817R8D5-F1
#
_entry.id   AF-A0A817R8D5-F1
#
_cell.length_a   1.000
_cell.length_b   1.000
_cell.length_c   1.000
_cell.angle_alpha   90.00
_cell.angle_beta   90.00
_cell.angle_gamma   90.00
#
_symmetry.space_group_name_H-M   'P 1'
#
loop_
_entity.id
_entity.type
_entity.pdbx_description
1 polymer ?
#
loop_
_entity_poly.entity_id
_entity_poly.type
_entity_poly.pdbx_seq_one_letter_code
_entity_poly.pdbx_strand_id
1 'polypeptide(L)'
;MTNPDFYEFSEPKYLYSIINKKKPIESISWSPQYDLNILSDDCRHTFQSFAEITNGTKQEYKINRTELFGGDVCLQKENGTKRRRNRSRSRSRSLSDTSDDDDDEDEFNSIDIIPTIGVLGELAGLYLYSIDQPFLLLPNSSFVLPFINATIQISKCVSLTLPFSSHTQIRKLQRKYCIESIDKFLLTASITIRATGHLAGVTTLPNMDVSDKHTFSYGQDPDVTLNRQVKLISKERHSAMYAVHLTFKNVKSIPVKFEYREIIDNSNTQSKIIIKGSDEQRAQIQVIENGIQIENKNSTDNHHSMLAANGGEQIYEYEINLNHSKKSNSYRKRRREE
;
A
#
# COMPACT_ATOMS: atom_id res chain seq x y z
N MET A 1 0.19 33.09 5.09
CA MET A 1 1.05 32.18 4.30
C MET A 1 0.20 30.97 4.01
N THR A 2 -0.23 30.87 2.77
CA THR A 2 -1.25 29.95 2.26
C THR A 2 -0.69 28.52 2.15
N ASN A 3 -1.49 27.55 2.58
CA ASN A 3 -1.26 26.12 2.43
C ASN A 3 -1.10 25.78 0.94
N PRO A 4 -0.11 24.96 0.53
CA PRO A 4 -0.13 24.36 -0.78
C PRO A 4 -1.20 23.26 -0.79
N ASP A 5 -2.17 23.40 -1.68
CA ASP A 5 -3.21 22.42 -1.94
C ASP A 5 -2.58 21.07 -2.30
N PHE A 6 -2.95 20.03 -1.54
CA PHE A 6 -2.73 18.65 -1.93
C PHE A 6 -3.68 18.34 -3.08
N TYR A 7 -3.14 18.13 -4.28
CA TYR A 7 -3.89 17.53 -5.37
C TYR A 7 -4.06 16.05 -5.08
N GLU A 8 -5.25 15.68 -4.62
CA GLU A 8 -5.74 14.32 -4.64
C GLU A 8 -5.94 13.93 -6.11
N PHE A 9 -5.05 13.07 -6.63
CA PHE A 9 -5.16 12.57 -7.99
C PHE A 9 -6.39 11.67 -8.05
N SER A 10 -7.42 12.11 -8.77
CA SER A 10 -8.56 11.29 -9.12
C SER A 10 -8.09 10.02 -9.82
N GLU A 11 -8.49 8.87 -9.31
CA GLU A 11 -8.28 7.55 -9.90
C GLU A 11 -8.53 7.57 -11.43
N PRO A 12 -7.65 6.99 -12.26
CA PRO A 12 -7.96 6.81 -13.67
C PRO A 12 -9.08 5.76 -13.82
N LYS A 13 -10.33 6.23 -13.88
CA LYS A 13 -11.46 5.44 -14.37
C LYS A 13 -11.36 5.33 -15.88
N TYR A 14 -10.72 4.28 -16.38
CA TYR A 14 -10.96 3.85 -17.75
C TYR A 14 -10.93 2.34 -17.83
N LEU A 15 -12.01 1.75 -18.34
CA LEU A 15 -11.85 0.68 -19.30
C LEU A 15 -12.96 0.59 -20.35
N TYR A 16 -12.51 0.35 -21.59
CA TYR A 16 -13.32 0.07 -22.75
C TYR A 16 -13.85 -1.36 -22.67
N SER A 17 -15.15 -1.54 -22.47
CA SER A 17 -15.79 -2.79 -22.85
C SER A 17 -16.01 -2.74 -24.37
N ILE A 18 -15.33 -3.61 -25.11
CA ILE A 18 -15.79 -3.97 -26.46
C ILE A 18 -16.96 -4.94 -26.26
N ILE A 19 -18.07 -4.41 -25.76
CA ILE A 19 -19.37 -4.97 -26.10
C ILE A 19 -19.53 -4.66 -27.59
N ASN A 20 -20.17 -5.55 -28.35
CA ASN A 20 -20.41 -5.47 -29.81
C ASN A 20 -21.09 -4.18 -30.35
N LYS A 21 -21.12 -3.09 -29.57
CA LYS A 21 -21.57 -1.75 -29.92
C LYS A 21 -20.36 -0.84 -30.19
N LYS A 22 -20.44 -0.02 -31.24
CA LYS A 22 -19.42 0.97 -31.67
C LYS A 22 -19.04 2.04 -30.63
N LYS A 23 -19.57 2.01 -29.40
CA LYS A 23 -19.27 2.95 -28.32
C LYS A 23 -19.18 2.22 -26.97
N PRO A 24 -18.16 2.52 -26.13
CA PRO A 24 -18.07 1.99 -24.78
C PRO A 24 -19.28 2.45 -23.95
N ILE A 25 -19.82 1.55 -23.12
CA ILE A 25 -20.88 1.86 -22.18
C ILE A 25 -20.21 2.35 -20.90
N GLU A 26 -20.22 3.67 -20.68
CA GLU A 26 -19.50 4.34 -19.57
C GLU A 26 -19.91 3.87 -18.16
N SER A 27 -21.04 3.16 -18.03
CA SER A 27 -21.56 2.67 -16.77
C SER A 27 -21.29 1.17 -16.52
N ILE A 28 -20.57 0.48 -17.42
CA ILE A 28 -20.05 -0.86 -17.14
C ILE A 28 -18.56 -0.72 -16.86
N SER A 29 -18.12 -1.20 -15.71
CA SER A 29 -16.72 -1.13 -15.30
C SER A 29 -16.28 -2.43 -14.65
N TRP A 30 -14.98 -2.64 -14.54
CA TRP A 30 -14.45 -3.75 -13.77
C TRP A 30 -13.27 -3.31 -12.91
N SER A 31 -13.03 -4.01 -11.82
CA SER A 31 -11.85 -3.80 -10.97
C SER A 31 -11.40 -5.12 -10.33
N PRO A 32 -10.08 -5.35 -10.20
CA PRO A 32 -9.58 -6.42 -9.35
C PRO A 32 -9.88 -6.12 -7.88
N GLN A 33 -10.07 -7.17 -7.09
CA GLN A 33 -10.16 -7.13 -5.64
C GLN A 33 -9.36 -8.29 -5.04
N TYR A 34 -8.73 -8.05 -3.91
CA TYR A 34 -7.95 -9.06 -3.20
C TYR A 34 -8.47 -9.28 -1.79
N ASP A 35 -8.50 -10.54 -1.37
CA ASP A 35 -8.77 -10.94 0.00
C ASP A 35 -7.56 -11.67 0.56
N LEU A 36 -6.94 -11.07 1.58
CA LEU A 36 -5.85 -11.66 2.33
C LEU A 36 -6.34 -12.07 3.71
N ASN A 37 -6.31 -13.38 3.99
CA ASN A 37 -6.63 -13.91 5.31
C ASN A 37 -5.38 -14.49 5.96
N ILE A 38 -4.91 -13.86 7.04
CA ILE A 38 -3.77 -14.26 7.84
C ILE A 38 -4.30 -15.16 8.96
N LEU A 39 -4.06 -16.46 8.84
CA LEU A 39 -4.67 -17.49 9.68
C LEU A 39 -4.01 -17.60 11.06
N SER A 40 -2.71 -17.31 11.13
CA SER A 40 -1.93 -17.44 12.37
C SER A 40 -0.79 -16.43 12.41
N ASP A 41 -0.23 -16.22 13.60
CA ASP A 41 0.91 -15.33 13.79
C ASP A 41 2.19 -15.77 13.04
N ASP A 42 2.31 -17.07 12.70
CA ASP A 42 3.40 -17.62 11.86
C ASP A 42 3.24 -17.29 10.36
N CYS A 43 2.42 -16.29 10.01
CA CYS A 43 2.19 -15.82 8.65
C CYS A 43 1.62 -16.85 7.66
N ARG A 44 1.06 -17.97 8.15
CA ARG A 44 0.17 -18.81 7.31
C ARG A 44 -1.00 -17.97 6.86
N HIS A 45 -1.27 -18.00 5.57
CA HIS A 45 -2.26 -17.12 4.96
C HIS A 45 -2.96 -17.80 3.78
N THR A 46 -4.09 -17.25 3.38
CA THR A 46 -4.71 -17.50 2.08
C THR A 46 -4.86 -16.18 1.35
N PHE A 47 -4.55 -16.18 0.07
CA PHE A 47 -4.74 -15.03 -0.81
C PHE A 47 -5.71 -15.43 -1.91
N GLN A 48 -6.77 -14.64 -2.06
CA GLN A 48 -7.76 -14.81 -3.11
C GLN A 48 -7.85 -13.53 -3.91
N SER A 49 -8.11 -13.66 -5.20
CA SER A 49 -8.36 -12.51 -6.05
C SER A 49 -9.63 -12.70 -6.85
N PHE A 50 -10.31 -11.59 -7.08
CA PHE A 50 -11.56 -11.53 -7.77
C PHE A 50 -11.54 -10.40 -8.80
N ALA A 51 -12.30 -10.57 -9.87
CA ALA A 51 -12.64 -9.50 -10.79
C ALA A 51 -14.10 -9.14 -10.53
N GLU A 52 -14.34 -7.93 -10.03
CA GLU A 52 -15.69 -7.39 -9.89
C GLU A 52 -16.04 -6.61 -11.16
N ILE A 53 -17.08 -7.04 -11.87
CA ILE A 53 -17.65 -6.36 -13.03
C ILE A 53 -18.96 -5.73 -12.59
N THR A 54 -19.07 -4.40 -12.68
CA THR A 54 -20.24 -3.65 -12.28
C THR A 54 -21.05 -3.19 -13.50
N ASN A 55 -22.37 -3.34 -13.44
CA ASN A 55 -23.30 -2.76 -14.40
C ASN A 55 -24.12 -1.68 -13.71
N GLY A 56 -23.70 -0.43 -13.83
CA GLY A 56 -24.42 0.74 -13.30
C GLY A 56 -25.57 1.22 -14.20
N THR A 57 -25.97 0.46 -15.23
CA THR A 57 -27.09 0.83 -16.09
C THR A 57 -28.41 0.21 -15.61
N LYS A 58 -29.51 0.64 -16.23
CA LYS A 58 -30.85 0.04 -16.06
C LYS A 58 -31.12 -1.14 -17.00
N GLN A 59 -30.18 -1.46 -17.90
CA GLN A 59 -30.33 -2.49 -18.92
C GLN A 59 -29.54 -3.74 -18.52
N GLU A 60 -30.13 -4.90 -18.81
CA GLU A 60 -29.46 -6.19 -18.71
C GLU A 60 -28.57 -6.45 -19.92
N TYR A 61 -27.41 -7.06 -19.71
CA TYR A 61 -26.51 -7.48 -20.79
C TYR A 61 -26.24 -8.98 -20.72
N LYS A 62 -26.58 -9.67 -21.81
CA LYS A 62 -26.08 -11.02 -22.10
C LYS A 62 -24.73 -10.89 -22.79
N ILE A 63 -23.68 -11.36 -22.13
CA ILE A 63 -22.31 -11.31 -22.64
C ILE A 63 -21.89 -12.71 -23.01
N ASN A 64 -21.58 -12.95 -24.29
CA ASN A 64 -21.12 -14.26 -24.75
C ASN A 64 -19.62 -14.46 -24.50
N ARG A 65 -18.85 -13.38 -24.73
CA ARG A 65 -17.40 -13.30 -24.56
C ARG A 65 -17.03 -11.86 -24.24
N THR A 66 -16.06 -11.65 -23.38
CA THR A 66 -15.49 -10.32 -23.13
C THR A 66 -14.01 -10.39 -22.86
N GLU A 67 -13.33 -9.29 -23.09
CA GLU A 67 -11.95 -9.07 -22.70
C GLU A 67 -11.90 -8.02 -21.59
N LEU A 68 -11.05 -8.25 -20.59
CA LEU A 68 -10.73 -7.30 -19.53
C LEU A 68 -9.31 -6.81 -19.78
N PHE A 69 -9.10 -5.52 -19.68
CA PHE A 69 -7.78 -4.89 -19.77
C PHE A 69 -7.51 -4.22 -18.43
N GLY A 70 -6.26 -4.22 -17.96
CA GLY A 70 -5.86 -3.54 -16.72
C GLY A 70 -4.40 -3.11 -16.78
N GLY A 71 -3.96 -2.29 -15.84
CA GLY A 71 -2.58 -1.83 -15.74
C GLY A 71 -2.43 -0.35 -16.11
N ASP A 72 -1.20 0.15 -16.01
CA ASP A 72 -0.90 1.56 -16.21
C ASP A 72 -0.28 1.79 -17.60
N VAL A 73 -1.00 2.54 -18.44
CA VAL A 73 -0.38 3.09 -19.66
C VAL A 73 0.23 4.43 -19.33
N CYS A 74 1.55 4.46 -19.17
CA CYS A 74 2.30 5.71 -19.19
C CYS A 74 2.31 6.28 -20.61
N LEU A 75 1.22 6.96 -21.01
CA LEU A 75 1.22 7.80 -22.19
C LEU A 75 2.11 9.02 -21.89
N GLN A 76 3.43 8.88 -22.09
CA GLN A 76 4.29 10.04 -22.19
C GLN A 76 3.73 10.88 -23.33
N LYS A 77 3.04 11.98 -22.98
CA LYS A 77 2.77 13.05 -23.93
C LYS A 77 4.14 13.55 -24.35
N GLU A 78 4.63 13.04 -25.48
CA GLU A 78 5.62 13.75 -26.25
C GLU A 78 5.06 15.16 -26.43
N ASN A 79 5.69 16.14 -25.77
CA ASN A 79 5.41 17.55 -25.96
C ASN A 79 5.90 17.93 -27.36
N GLY A 80 5.25 17.37 -28.37
CA GLY A 80 5.36 17.74 -29.77
C GLY A 80 4.69 19.08 -29.95
N THR A 81 5.44 20.14 -29.68
CA THR A 81 5.17 21.47 -30.21
C THR A 81 5.15 21.39 -31.73
N LYS A 82 3.98 21.15 -32.33
CA LYS A 82 3.65 21.56 -33.70
C LYS A 82 2.14 21.55 -33.88
N ARG A 83 1.56 22.73 -33.67
CA ARG A 83 0.26 23.15 -34.20
C ARG A 83 0.17 22.78 -35.68
N ARG A 84 -0.48 21.66 -36.02
CA ARG A 84 -1.04 21.43 -37.35
C ARG A 84 -2.55 21.46 -37.26
N ARG A 85 -3.11 22.56 -37.77
CA ARG A 85 -4.53 22.71 -38.10
C ARG A 85 -4.88 21.68 -39.18
N ASN A 86 -5.30 20.48 -38.78
CA ASN A 86 -5.94 19.55 -39.72
C ASN A 86 -7.45 19.74 -39.65
N ARG A 87 -7.96 20.51 -40.61
CA ARG A 87 -9.36 20.50 -41.01
C ARG A 87 -9.63 19.17 -41.73
N SER A 88 -10.16 18.18 -41.00
CA SER A 88 -10.74 16.99 -41.62
C SER A 88 -12.25 17.15 -41.65
N ARG A 89 -12.78 17.48 -42.84
CA ARG A 89 -14.19 17.34 -43.19
C ARG A 89 -14.51 15.84 -43.29
N SER A 90 -15.18 15.28 -42.29
CA SER A 90 -15.78 13.96 -42.43
C SER A 90 -17.17 14.12 -43.05
N ARG A 91 -17.27 13.76 -44.34
CA ARG A 91 -18.54 13.48 -45.01
C ARG A 91 -19.05 12.12 -44.52
N SER A 92 -20.10 12.13 -43.73
CA SER A 92 -20.89 10.95 -43.42
C SER A 92 -21.65 10.52 -44.69
N ARG A 93 -21.27 9.40 -45.28
CA ARG A 93 -22.14 8.67 -46.22
C ARG A 93 -22.97 7.69 -45.41
N SER A 94 -24.27 7.92 -45.41
CA SER A 94 -25.29 6.95 -45.05
C SER A 94 -25.23 5.78 -46.04
N LEU A 95 -25.04 4.57 -45.53
CA LEU A 95 -25.42 3.34 -46.22
C LEU A 95 -26.58 2.75 -45.43
N SER A 96 -27.68 2.64 -46.14
CA SER A 96 -28.91 1.97 -45.80
C SER A 96 -28.76 0.46 -45.94
N ASP A 97 -29.51 -0.24 -45.09
CA ASP A 97 -30.31 -1.43 -45.42
C ASP A 97 -29.58 -2.75 -45.72
N THR A 98 -29.80 -3.75 -44.85
CA THR A 98 -30.50 -5.01 -45.19
C THR A 98 -30.79 -5.78 -43.91
N SER A 99 -31.99 -6.33 -43.86
CA SER A 99 -32.54 -7.32 -42.92
C SER A 99 -31.67 -8.57 -42.81
N ASP A 100 -31.81 -9.31 -41.71
CA ASP A 100 -32.48 -10.62 -41.74
C ASP A 100 -32.70 -11.12 -40.30
N ASP A 101 -33.94 -11.56 -40.09
CA ASP A 101 -34.46 -12.26 -38.93
C ASP A 101 -33.80 -13.64 -38.82
N ASP A 102 -33.27 -13.97 -37.65
CA ASP A 102 -33.09 -15.35 -37.19
C ASP A 102 -33.41 -15.36 -35.69
N ASP A 103 -34.65 -15.72 -35.38
CA ASP A 103 -35.14 -16.08 -34.04
C ASP A 103 -34.66 -17.51 -33.71
N ASP A 104 -33.41 -17.63 -33.28
CA ASP A 104 -32.94 -18.80 -32.55
C ASP A 104 -33.24 -18.59 -31.05
N GLU A 105 -34.39 -19.11 -30.60
CA GLU A 105 -34.64 -19.32 -29.17
C GLU A 105 -33.75 -20.47 -28.66
N ASP A 106 -32.47 -20.16 -28.44
CA ASP A 106 -31.58 -21.03 -27.70
C ASP A 106 -32.07 -21.09 -26.24
N GLU A 107 -32.70 -22.22 -25.93
CA GLU A 107 -33.06 -22.69 -24.60
C GLU A 107 -31.78 -22.74 -23.75
N PHE A 108 -31.50 -21.64 -23.04
CA PHE A 108 -30.44 -21.55 -22.03
C PHE A 108 -30.75 -22.53 -20.90
N ASN A 109 -30.35 -23.78 -21.08
CA ASN A 109 -30.18 -24.72 -19.98
C ASN A 109 -29.14 -24.13 -19.05
N SER A 110 -29.61 -23.50 -17.96
CA SER A 110 -28.82 -22.91 -16.89
C SER A 110 -28.12 -24.02 -16.11
N ILE A 111 -27.10 -24.63 -16.72
CA ILE A 111 -26.02 -25.23 -15.95
C ILE A 111 -25.28 -24.02 -15.36
N ASP A 112 -25.26 -23.91 -14.04
CA ASP A 112 -24.54 -22.88 -13.28
C ASP A 112 -23.02 -23.02 -13.51
N ILE A 113 -22.56 -22.72 -14.72
CA ILE A 113 -21.15 -22.69 -15.08
C ILE A 113 -20.65 -21.29 -14.73
N ILE A 114 -19.87 -21.19 -13.66
CA ILE A 114 -19.18 -19.95 -13.30
C ILE A 114 -18.10 -19.68 -14.36
N PRO A 115 -18.15 -18.53 -15.07
CA PRO A 115 -17.12 -18.15 -16.03
C PRO A 115 -15.72 -18.11 -15.41
N THR A 116 -14.71 -18.40 -16.22
CA THR A 116 -13.30 -18.38 -15.81
C THR A 116 -12.53 -17.32 -16.57
N ILE A 117 -11.57 -16.68 -15.92
CA ILE A 117 -10.72 -15.66 -16.56
C ILE A 117 -9.42 -16.29 -17.07
N GLY A 118 -9.14 -16.14 -18.38
CA GLY A 118 -7.89 -16.50 -19.02
C GLY A 118 -6.94 -15.31 -19.14
N VAL A 119 -5.62 -15.54 -19.11
CA VAL A 119 -4.60 -14.50 -19.38
C VAL A 119 -4.20 -14.56 -20.85
N LEU A 120 -4.36 -13.46 -21.57
CA LEU A 120 -4.06 -13.38 -23.01
C LEU A 120 -2.67 -12.79 -23.29
N GLY A 121 -2.16 -11.89 -22.44
CA GLY A 121 -0.82 -11.32 -22.57
C GLY A 121 -0.68 -9.92 -22.00
N GLU A 122 0.43 -9.27 -22.35
CA GLU A 122 0.76 -7.88 -21.97
C GLU A 122 1.08 -7.06 -23.23
N LEU A 123 0.58 -5.82 -23.30
CA LEU A 123 0.87 -4.86 -24.36
C LEU A 123 1.16 -3.49 -23.76
N ALA A 124 2.44 -3.11 -23.69
CA ALA A 124 2.90 -1.80 -23.22
C ALA A 124 2.36 -1.42 -21.81
N GLY A 125 2.44 -2.36 -20.86
CA GLY A 125 1.93 -2.18 -19.50
C GLY A 125 0.42 -2.41 -19.33
N LEU A 126 -0.32 -2.71 -20.43
CA LEU A 126 -1.68 -3.22 -20.34
C LEU A 126 -1.68 -4.74 -20.30
N TYR A 127 -2.29 -5.29 -19.27
CA TYR A 127 -2.56 -6.70 -19.11
C TYR A 127 -3.93 -7.03 -19.69
N LEU A 128 -4.01 -8.07 -20.52
CA LEU A 128 -5.22 -8.51 -21.19
C LEU A 128 -5.67 -9.87 -20.65
N TYR A 129 -6.96 -9.96 -20.36
CA TYR A 129 -7.63 -11.16 -19.86
C TYR A 129 -8.89 -11.44 -20.68
N SER A 130 -9.26 -12.71 -20.86
CA SER A 130 -10.51 -13.12 -21.51
C SER A 130 -11.47 -13.77 -20.53
N ILE A 131 -12.76 -13.56 -20.75
CA ILE A 131 -13.85 -14.39 -20.21
C ILE A 131 -14.53 -14.99 -21.44
N ASP A 132 -14.28 -16.28 -21.67
CA ASP A 132 -14.71 -16.99 -22.87
C ASP A 132 -16.03 -17.74 -22.67
N GLN A 133 -16.60 -17.72 -21.45
CA GLN A 133 -17.92 -18.28 -21.15
C GLN A 133 -18.99 -17.19 -21.06
N PRO A 134 -20.24 -17.50 -21.47
CA PRO A 134 -21.33 -16.55 -21.40
C PRO A 134 -21.74 -16.25 -19.95
N PHE A 135 -22.16 -15.01 -19.70
CA PHE A 135 -22.73 -14.59 -18.42
C PHE A 135 -23.71 -13.43 -18.56
N LEU A 136 -24.48 -13.23 -17.49
CA LEU A 136 -25.51 -12.19 -17.41
C LEU A 136 -25.09 -11.07 -16.46
N LEU A 137 -25.11 -9.84 -16.95
CA LEU A 137 -24.98 -8.64 -16.12
C LEU A 137 -26.36 -8.00 -15.92
N LEU A 138 -26.91 -8.19 -14.73
CA LEU A 138 -28.18 -7.59 -14.34
C LEU A 138 -28.05 -6.06 -14.17
N PRO A 139 -29.16 -5.31 -14.27
CA PRO A 139 -29.16 -3.88 -13.99
C PRO A 139 -28.75 -3.53 -12.56
N ASN A 140 -27.90 -2.51 -12.38
CA ASN A 140 -27.42 -2.02 -11.09
C ASN A 140 -26.82 -3.12 -10.20
N SER A 141 -26.10 -4.09 -10.79
CA SER A 141 -25.51 -5.22 -10.06
C SER A 141 -24.00 -5.29 -10.23
N SER A 142 -23.37 -6.05 -9.33
CA SER A 142 -21.98 -6.51 -9.46
C SER A 142 -21.95 -8.01 -9.76
N PHE A 143 -21.08 -8.41 -10.67
CA PHE A 143 -20.78 -9.80 -11.00
C PHE A 143 -19.33 -10.08 -10.66
N VAL A 144 -19.09 -11.06 -9.80
CA VAL A 144 -17.76 -11.33 -9.23
C VAL A 144 -17.27 -12.69 -9.71
N LEU A 145 -16.06 -12.71 -10.28
CA LEU A 145 -15.41 -13.93 -10.76
C LEU A 145 -14.07 -14.15 -10.05
N PRO A 146 -13.66 -15.40 -9.79
CA PRO A 146 -12.27 -15.71 -9.46
C PRO A 146 -11.34 -15.18 -10.57
N PHE A 147 -10.26 -14.50 -10.19
CA PHE A 147 -9.39 -13.81 -11.15
C PHE A 147 -8.03 -14.50 -11.33
N ILE A 148 -7.01 -14.05 -10.61
CA ILE A 148 -5.65 -14.58 -10.68
C ILE A 148 -5.35 -15.39 -9.41
N ASN A 149 -5.11 -16.69 -9.57
CA ASN A 149 -4.52 -17.49 -8.49
C ASN A 149 -3.02 -17.19 -8.40
N ALA A 150 -2.65 -16.18 -7.60
CA ALA A 150 -1.27 -15.75 -7.40
C ALA A 150 -0.73 -16.29 -6.07
N THR A 151 0.55 -16.68 -6.09
CA THR A 151 1.29 -17.06 -4.89
C THR A 151 1.95 -15.81 -4.33
N ILE A 152 1.67 -15.52 -3.05
CA ILE A 152 2.31 -14.42 -2.35
C ILE A 152 3.07 -14.94 -1.13
N GLN A 153 4.03 -14.15 -0.66
CA GLN A 153 4.67 -14.33 0.62
C GLN A 153 4.28 -13.17 1.53
N ILE A 154 3.93 -13.52 2.77
CA ILE A 154 3.61 -12.54 3.82
C ILE A 154 4.69 -12.60 4.88
N SER A 155 5.18 -11.43 5.28
CA SER A 155 5.93 -11.28 6.51
C SER A 155 5.28 -10.25 7.43
N LYS A 156 5.37 -10.50 8.74
CA LYS A 156 4.80 -9.66 9.79
C LYS A 156 5.91 -9.06 10.63
N CYS A 157 5.78 -7.77 10.91
CA CYS A 157 6.54 -7.10 11.95
C CYS A 157 5.62 -6.14 12.71
N VAL A 158 6.09 -5.61 13.83
CA VAL A 158 5.43 -4.54 14.55
C VAL A 158 6.30 -3.30 14.51
N SER A 159 5.73 -2.15 14.16
CA SER A 159 6.48 -0.92 13.95
C SER A 159 5.99 0.21 14.83
N LEU A 160 6.87 1.08 15.30
CA LEU A 160 6.50 2.31 15.97
C LEU A 160 7.42 3.45 15.57
N THR A 161 6.85 4.49 14.97
CA THR A 161 7.55 5.74 14.67
C THR A 161 7.08 6.82 15.62
N LEU A 162 8.00 7.47 16.34
CA LEU A 162 7.68 8.57 17.26
C LEU A 162 8.59 9.78 16.99
N PRO A 163 8.09 11.01 17.10
CA PRO A 163 8.97 12.15 17.26
C PRO A 163 9.65 12.11 18.63
N PHE A 164 10.90 12.55 18.71
CA PHE A 164 11.61 12.69 19.97
C PHE A 164 10.85 13.65 20.88
N SER A 165 10.65 13.26 22.12
CA SER A 165 10.14 14.14 23.17
C SER A 165 10.86 13.86 24.49
N SER A 166 10.93 14.87 25.36
CA SER A 166 11.53 14.75 26.70
C SER A 166 10.62 14.03 27.71
N HIS A 167 9.46 13.52 27.30
CA HIS A 167 8.48 12.90 28.17
C HIS A 167 8.60 11.37 28.15
N THR A 168 8.38 10.75 29.30
CA THR A 168 8.16 9.30 29.42
C THR A 168 6.82 8.94 28.77
N GLN A 169 6.78 7.83 28.03
CA GLN A 169 5.60 7.38 27.31
C GLN A 169 5.51 5.85 27.30
N ILE A 170 4.27 5.35 27.35
CA ILE A 170 3.96 3.94 27.09
C ILE A 170 3.11 3.89 25.83
N ARG A 171 3.50 3.07 24.85
CA ARG A 171 2.82 2.97 23.55
C ARG A 171 2.75 1.53 23.09
N LYS A 172 1.64 1.16 22.46
CA LYS A 172 1.54 -0.08 21.70
C LYS A 172 2.16 0.11 20.32
N LEU A 173 2.84 -0.92 19.81
CA LEU A 173 3.40 -0.89 18.47
C LEU A 173 2.29 -1.11 17.44
N GLN A 174 2.46 -0.63 16.22
CA GLN A 174 1.52 -0.86 15.12
C GLN A 174 1.82 -2.19 14.43
N ARG A 175 0.79 -2.90 13.94
CA ARG A 175 1.02 -4.09 13.12
C ARG A 175 1.44 -3.64 11.72
N LYS A 176 2.49 -4.23 11.19
CA LYS A 176 3.02 -3.97 9.84
C LYS A 176 3.15 -5.29 9.11
N TYR A 177 2.64 -5.33 7.89
CA TYR A 177 2.71 -6.51 7.04
C TYR A 177 3.41 -6.13 5.75
N CYS A 178 4.27 -7.01 5.27
CA CYS A 178 4.91 -6.89 3.97
C CYS A 178 4.43 -8.07 3.11
N ILE A 179 3.80 -7.73 1.99
CA ILE A 179 3.40 -8.66 0.95
C ILE A 179 4.47 -8.63 -0.13
N GLU A 180 4.86 -9.82 -0.59
CA GLU A 180 5.71 -10.01 -1.75
C GLU A 180 4.98 -10.90 -2.75
N SER A 181 4.91 -10.47 -4.01
CA SER A 181 4.38 -11.34 -5.06
C SER A 181 5.46 -12.31 -5.53
N ILE A 182 5.17 -13.61 -5.61
CA ILE A 182 6.20 -14.63 -5.90
C ILE A 182 6.22 -15.04 -7.36
N ASP A 183 5.07 -15.17 -8.00
CA ASP A 183 4.96 -15.81 -9.31
C ASP A 183 4.19 -15.00 -10.36
N LYS A 184 3.43 -13.97 -9.96
CA LYS A 184 2.56 -13.22 -10.87
C LYS A 184 2.58 -11.72 -10.63
N PHE A 185 2.34 -10.96 -11.69
CA PHE A 185 2.03 -9.54 -11.58
C PHE A 185 0.66 -9.36 -10.90
N LEU A 186 0.57 -8.41 -9.96
CA LEU A 186 -0.68 -8.02 -9.32
C LEU A 186 -1.06 -6.61 -9.76
N LEU A 187 -2.27 -6.46 -10.28
CA LEU A 187 -2.85 -5.16 -10.61
C LEU A 187 -3.17 -4.37 -9.35
N THR A 188 -3.19 -3.05 -9.49
CA THR A 188 -3.67 -2.13 -8.46
C THR A 188 -5.12 -2.45 -8.12
N ALA A 189 -5.40 -2.72 -6.84
CA ALA A 189 -6.71 -3.17 -6.39
C ALA A 189 -6.95 -2.79 -4.93
N SER A 190 -8.22 -2.81 -4.49
CA SER A 190 -8.49 -2.88 -3.06
C SER A 190 -8.10 -4.26 -2.51
N ILE A 191 -7.53 -4.29 -1.32
CA ILE A 191 -7.22 -5.50 -0.57
C ILE A 191 -7.89 -5.46 0.80
N THR A 192 -8.72 -6.46 1.07
CA THR A 192 -9.31 -6.70 2.39
C THR A 192 -8.38 -7.60 3.18
N ILE A 193 -7.98 -7.18 4.37
CA ILE A 193 -7.06 -7.93 5.21
C ILE A 193 -7.81 -8.43 6.43
N ARG A 194 -7.84 -9.75 6.60
CA ARG A 194 -8.36 -10.42 7.77
C ARG A 194 -7.21 -11.04 8.55
N ALA A 195 -7.18 -10.84 9.86
CA ALA A 195 -6.23 -11.48 10.76
C ALA A 195 -7.00 -12.34 11.76
N THR A 196 -6.67 -13.62 11.81
CA THR A 196 -7.33 -14.63 12.68
C THR A 196 -8.85 -14.58 12.57
N GLY A 197 -9.37 -14.46 11.34
CA GLY A 197 -10.81 -14.38 11.05
C GLY A 197 -11.47 -13.01 11.24
N HIS A 198 -10.78 -12.03 11.84
CA HIS A 198 -11.31 -10.68 12.05
C HIS A 198 -10.85 -9.71 10.97
N LEU A 199 -11.68 -8.76 10.57
CA LEU A 199 -11.29 -7.67 9.67
C LEU A 199 -10.22 -6.81 10.36
N ALA A 200 -9.00 -6.81 9.81
CA ALA A 200 -7.89 -5.99 10.28
C ALA A 200 -7.85 -4.62 9.59
N GLY A 201 -8.27 -4.56 8.33
CA GLY A 201 -8.34 -3.32 7.55
C GLY A 201 -8.60 -3.54 6.07
N VAL A 202 -8.71 -2.44 5.34
CA VAL A 202 -8.80 -2.37 3.88
C VAL A 202 -7.80 -1.31 3.40
N THR A 203 -7.05 -1.57 2.33
CA THR A 203 -6.18 -0.59 1.64
C THR A 203 -6.24 -0.85 0.15
N THR A 204 -5.56 0.00 -0.61
CA THR A 204 -5.15 -0.28 -1.97
C THR A 204 -3.79 -0.97 -1.97
N LEU A 205 -3.68 -2.01 -2.80
CA LEU A 205 -2.42 -2.60 -3.24
C LEU A 205 -2.04 -1.88 -4.54
N PRO A 206 -0.80 -1.38 -4.70
CA PRO A 206 -0.34 -0.84 -5.97
C PRO A 206 -0.13 -1.97 -6.99
N ASN A 207 0.19 -1.59 -8.22
CA ASN A 207 0.78 -2.53 -9.18
C ASN A 207 2.04 -3.14 -8.55
N MET A 208 2.15 -4.46 -8.56
CA MET A 208 3.30 -5.20 -8.03
C MET A 208 3.82 -6.16 -9.08
N ASP A 209 5.08 -5.96 -9.47
CA ASP A 209 5.82 -6.93 -10.27
C ASP A 209 6.17 -8.17 -9.44
N VAL A 210 6.68 -9.20 -10.11
CA VAL A 210 7.19 -10.39 -9.45
C VAL A 210 8.38 -9.99 -8.56
N SER A 211 8.37 -10.46 -7.31
CA SER A 211 9.31 -10.11 -6.24
C SER A 211 9.20 -8.69 -5.68
N ASP A 212 8.24 -7.88 -6.15
CA ASP A 212 7.99 -6.58 -5.54
C ASP A 212 7.41 -6.75 -4.14
N LYS A 213 7.80 -5.81 -3.26
CA LYS A 213 7.40 -5.77 -1.87
C LYS A 213 6.53 -4.56 -1.62
N HIS A 214 5.33 -4.80 -1.13
CA HIS A 214 4.46 -3.74 -0.64
C HIS A 214 4.23 -3.88 0.86
N THR A 215 4.26 -2.76 1.57
CA THR A 215 4.17 -2.74 3.02
C THR A 215 3.05 -1.85 3.48
N PHE A 216 2.22 -2.34 4.38
CA PHE A 216 1.14 -1.59 4.99
C PHE A 216 1.08 -1.80 6.50
N SER A 217 0.49 -0.84 7.21
CA SER A 217 0.38 -0.85 8.66
C SER A 217 -1.08 -0.73 9.10
N TYR A 218 -1.52 -1.62 9.99
CA TYR A 218 -2.92 -1.69 10.44
C TYR A 218 -3.09 -1.87 11.93
N GLY A 219 -3.61 -0.81 12.54
CA GLY A 219 -3.98 -0.82 13.95
C GLY A 219 -2.78 -1.03 14.87
N GLN A 220 -3.09 -1.07 16.16
CA GLN A 220 -2.13 -1.37 17.20
C GLN A 220 -2.10 -2.87 17.47
N ASP A 221 -0.92 -3.41 17.75
CA ASP A 221 -0.78 -4.74 18.31
C ASP A 221 -1.00 -4.66 19.83
N PRO A 222 -2.05 -5.30 20.38
CA PRO A 222 -2.36 -5.19 21.80
C PRO A 222 -1.31 -5.84 22.69
N ASP A 223 -0.50 -6.75 22.13
CA ASP A 223 0.39 -7.64 22.86
C ASP A 223 1.86 -7.21 22.82
N VAL A 224 2.17 -6.15 22.06
CA VAL A 224 3.52 -5.59 21.98
C VAL A 224 3.52 -4.13 22.41
N THR A 225 4.23 -3.86 23.50
CA THR A 225 4.26 -2.55 24.14
C THR A 225 5.70 -2.03 24.25
N LEU A 226 5.87 -0.73 24.01
CA LEU A 226 7.05 0.04 24.33
C LEU A 226 6.80 0.85 25.61
N ASN A 227 7.71 0.74 26.57
CA ASN A 227 7.88 1.68 27.66
C ASN A 227 9.13 2.51 27.42
N ARG A 228 8.98 3.82 27.22
CA ARG A 228 10.05 4.76 26.94
C ARG A 228 10.21 5.72 28.11
N GLN A 229 11.36 5.70 28.76
CA GLN A 229 11.72 6.62 29.84
C GLN A 229 12.80 7.58 29.37
N VAL A 230 12.63 8.87 29.71
CA VAL A 230 13.62 9.90 29.36
C VAL A 230 14.03 10.65 30.61
N LYS A 231 15.34 10.80 30.80
CA LYS A 231 15.93 11.56 31.89
C LYS A 231 16.82 12.67 31.33
N LEU A 232 16.57 13.91 31.76
CA LEU A 232 17.48 15.02 31.48
C LEU A 232 18.78 14.80 32.28
N ILE A 233 19.91 14.72 31.59
CA ILE A 233 21.24 14.56 32.20
C ILE A 233 21.85 15.92 32.49
N SER A 234 21.85 16.80 31.48
CA SER A 234 22.37 18.15 31.58
C SER A 234 21.59 19.11 30.69
N LYS A 235 21.57 20.38 31.07
CA LYS A 235 20.95 21.46 30.31
C LYS A 235 21.85 22.68 30.35
N GLU A 236 22.30 23.11 29.18
CA GLU A 236 23.01 24.36 29.00
C GLU A 236 22.12 25.37 28.27
N ARG A 237 22.64 26.58 28.04
CA ARG A 237 21.87 27.65 27.40
C ARG A 237 21.36 27.29 26.00
N HIS A 238 22.13 26.47 25.26
CA HIS A 238 21.84 26.11 23.86
C HIS A 238 21.92 24.61 23.61
N SER A 239 22.11 23.79 24.64
CA SER A 239 22.19 22.35 24.51
C SER A 239 21.40 21.67 25.63
N ALA A 240 20.89 20.48 25.37
CA ALA A 240 20.33 19.62 26.38
C ALA A 240 20.69 18.17 26.07
N MET A 241 21.14 17.44 27.10
CA MET A 241 21.51 16.05 26.99
C MET A 241 20.50 15.18 27.73
N TYR A 242 19.98 14.17 27.03
CA TYR A 242 18.97 13.25 27.55
C TYR A 242 19.47 11.83 27.50
N ALA A 243 19.25 11.06 28.57
CA ALA A 243 19.32 9.61 28.56
C ALA A 243 17.94 9.06 28.20
N VAL A 244 17.88 8.15 27.24
CA VAL A 244 16.66 7.45 26.86
C VAL A 244 16.82 5.97 27.13
N HIS A 245 15.85 5.41 27.85
CA HIS A 245 15.75 3.98 28.17
C HIS A 245 14.47 3.44 27.54
N LEU A 246 14.60 2.46 26.65
CA LEU A 246 13.50 1.82 25.96
C LEU A 246 13.37 0.38 26.43
N THR A 247 12.15 -0.02 26.80
CA THR A 247 11.81 -1.41 27.13
C THR A 247 10.69 -1.87 26.21
N PHE A 248 10.99 -2.81 25.32
CA PHE A 248 10.00 -3.49 24.50
C PHE A 248 9.55 -4.75 25.22
N LYS A 249 8.24 -5.00 25.24
CA LYS A 249 7.64 -6.18 25.87
C LYS A 249 6.69 -6.87 24.90
N ASN A 250 6.86 -8.18 24.73
CA ASN A 250 5.98 -9.03 23.92
C ASN A 250 5.31 -10.09 24.79
N VAL A 251 3.98 -10.03 24.92
CA VAL A 251 3.22 -11.04 25.68
C VAL A 251 2.72 -12.21 24.84
N LYS A 252 3.01 -12.24 23.52
CA LYS A 252 2.61 -13.34 22.65
C LYS A 252 3.40 -14.61 22.92
N SER A 253 2.82 -15.75 22.59
CA SER A 253 3.47 -17.07 22.68
C SER A 253 4.57 -17.29 21.63
N ILE A 254 4.67 -16.41 20.63
CA ILE A 254 5.71 -16.46 19.60
C ILE A 254 6.62 -15.22 19.63
N PRO A 255 7.88 -15.35 19.21
CA PRO A 255 8.74 -14.19 19.04
C PRO A 255 8.22 -13.27 17.93
N VAL A 256 8.47 -11.95 18.06
CA VAL A 256 7.98 -10.95 17.10
C VAL A 256 9.13 -10.09 16.55
N LYS A 257 9.16 -9.88 15.24
CA LYS A 257 10.05 -8.89 14.60
C LYS A 257 9.51 -7.49 14.85
N PHE A 258 10.36 -6.55 15.25
CA PHE A 258 9.94 -5.18 15.45
C PHE A 258 10.89 -4.15 14.82
N GLU A 259 10.32 -2.99 14.54
CA GLU A 259 10.98 -1.81 14.04
C GLU A 259 10.59 -0.61 14.91
N TYR A 260 11.56 0.09 15.45
CA TYR A 260 11.32 1.33 16.17
C TYR A 260 12.09 2.46 15.50
N ARG A 261 11.40 3.57 15.25
CA ARG A 261 11.99 4.77 14.68
C ARG A 261 11.69 5.94 15.58
N GLU A 262 12.72 6.66 15.96
CA GLU A 262 12.57 7.94 16.64
C GLU A 262 13.08 9.07 15.75
N ILE A 263 12.21 10.01 15.42
CA ILE A 263 12.50 11.15 14.56
C ILE A 263 12.86 12.34 15.45
N ILE A 264 14.09 12.81 15.37
CA ILE A 264 14.56 14.03 16.02
C ILE A 264 14.30 15.16 15.03
N ASP A 265 13.05 15.62 14.99
CA ASP A 265 12.65 16.65 14.04
C ASP A 265 13.14 18.02 14.49
N ASN A 266 14.22 18.50 13.89
CA ASN A 266 14.52 19.93 13.90
C ASN A 266 15.49 20.29 12.78
N SER A 267 14.98 20.98 11.76
CA SER A 267 15.78 21.59 10.68
C SER A 267 16.87 22.55 11.17
N ASN A 268 16.93 22.88 12.47
CA ASN A 268 17.90 23.80 13.06
C ASN A 268 18.65 23.24 14.28
N THR A 269 18.53 21.94 14.58
CA THR A 269 19.23 21.31 15.72
C THR A 269 20.24 20.31 15.21
N GLN A 270 21.50 20.53 15.55
CA GLN A 270 22.50 19.47 15.41
C GLN A 270 22.29 18.50 16.57
N SER A 271 21.96 17.25 16.24
CA SER A 271 21.86 16.19 17.23
C SER A 271 23.13 15.34 17.21
N LYS A 272 23.62 14.96 18.39
CA LYS A 272 24.65 13.93 18.55
C LYS A 272 24.05 12.81 19.37
N ILE A 273 24.01 11.61 18.80
CA ILE A 273 23.49 10.41 19.44
C ILE A 273 24.68 9.55 19.88
N ILE A 274 24.63 9.07 21.12
CA ILE A 274 25.62 8.14 21.68
C ILE A 274 24.88 6.86 22.09
N ILE A 275 25.16 5.76 21.40
CA ILE A 275 24.54 4.47 21.67
C ILE A 275 25.21 3.84 22.89
N LYS A 276 24.43 3.34 23.85
CA LYS A 276 24.89 2.56 25.01
C LYS A 276 24.46 1.10 24.85
N GLY A 277 25.00 0.23 25.71
CA GLY A 277 24.70 -1.20 25.71
C GLY A 277 25.80 -2.09 25.15
N SER A 278 25.50 -3.39 25.05
CA SER A 278 26.38 -4.43 24.51
C SER A 278 26.63 -4.24 23.00
N ASP A 279 27.65 -4.91 22.46
CA ASP A 279 27.96 -4.84 21.03
C ASP A 279 26.79 -5.36 20.16
N GLU A 280 26.06 -6.37 20.62
CA GLU A 280 24.84 -6.87 19.98
C GLU A 280 23.73 -5.81 19.95
N GLN A 281 23.48 -5.11 21.07
CA GLN A 281 22.50 -4.02 21.12
C GLN A 281 22.90 -2.86 20.20
N ARG A 282 24.20 -2.53 20.16
CA ARG A 282 24.73 -1.48 19.29
C ARG A 282 24.58 -1.83 17.81
N ALA A 283 24.76 -3.10 17.44
CA ALA A 283 24.57 -3.57 16.06
C ALA A 283 23.11 -3.43 15.57
N GLN A 284 22.13 -3.42 16.49
CA GLN A 284 20.71 -3.28 16.17
C GLN A 284 20.24 -1.83 16.08
N ILE A 285 21.05 -0.88 16.56
CA ILE A 285 20.73 0.56 16.57
C ILE A 285 21.47 1.26 15.44
N GLN A 286 20.74 1.80 14.49
CA GLN A 286 21.25 2.62 13.40
C GLN A 286 20.93 4.11 13.66
N VAL A 287 21.96 4.96 13.65
CA VAL A 287 21.77 6.41 13.59
C VAL A 287 21.44 6.78 12.14
N ILE A 288 20.32 7.47 11.94
CA ILE A 288 19.86 7.95 10.64
C ILE A 288 19.89 9.48 10.61
N GLU A 289 19.82 10.08 9.42
CA GLU A 289 20.01 11.53 9.20
C GLU A 289 19.26 12.43 10.20
N ASN A 290 18.04 12.04 10.58
CA ASN A 290 17.18 12.80 11.49
C ASN A 290 16.70 11.95 12.68
N GLY A 291 17.52 11.04 13.20
CA GLY A 291 17.11 10.27 14.38
C GLY A 291 17.78 8.91 14.55
N ILE A 292 17.01 7.98 15.12
CA ILE A 292 17.47 6.62 15.42
C ILE A 292 16.46 5.62 14.85
N GLN A 293 16.98 4.52 14.33
CA GLN A 293 16.22 3.37 13.89
C GLN A 293 16.76 2.14 14.62
N ILE A 294 15.89 1.42 15.31
CA ILE A 294 16.20 0.16 15.96
C ILE A 294 15.44 -0.90 15.19
N GLU A 295 16.18 -1.80 14.57
CA GLU A 295 15.62 -2.93 13.86
C GLU A 295 16.25 -4.20 14.40
N ASN A 296 15.39 -5.16 14.71
CA ASN A 296 15.87 -6.51 14.95
C ASN A 296 16.11 -7.19 13.59
N LYS A 297 17.20 -6.82 12.91
CA LYS A 297 17.59 -7.45 11.64
C LYS A 297 18.04 -8.88 11.93
N ASN A 298 17.56 -9.81 11.10
CA ASN A 298 17.97 -11.19 11.11
C ASN A 298 19.50 -11.29 11.08
N SER A 299 20.12 -11.69 12.20
CA SER A 299 21.27 -12.57 12.10
C SER A 299 20.79 -13.82 11.36
N THR A 300 21.59 -14.34 10.44
CA THR A 300 21.31 -15.61 9.78
C THR A 300 21.18 -16.79 10.76
N ASP A 301 21.52 -16.58 12.05
CA ASP A 301 21.28 -17.51 13.15
C ASP A 301 19.92 -17.25 13.85
N ASN A 302 18.99 -18.16 13.60
CA ASN A 302 17.53 -18.04 13.64
C ASN A 302 16.81 -17.79 15.00
N HIS A 303 17.46 -17.40 16.10
CA HIS A 303 16.72 -17.24 17.38
C HIS A 303 17.08 -16.05 18.27
N HIS A 304 18.19 -15.35 18.05
CA HIS A 304 18.61 -14.25 18.94
C HIS A 304 18.09 -12.86 18.54
N SER A 305 17.53 -12.71 17.34
CA SER A 305 17.13 -11.40 16.77
C SER A 305 15.61 -11.20 16.69
N MET A 306 14.84 -11.69 17.67
CA MET A 306 13.41 -11.41 17.77
C MET A 306 13.06 -10.97 19.19
N LEU A 307 12.00 -10.17 19.35
CA LEU A 307 11.46 -9.86 20.67
C LEU A 307 10.86 -11.15 21.24
N ALA A 308 11.49 -11.70 22.27
CA ALA A 308 11.21 -13.03 22.78
C ALA A 308 9.73 -13.20 23.17
N ALA A 309 9.23 -14.44 23.04
CA ALA A 309 7.87 -14.81 23.42
C ALA A 309 7.64 -14.74 24.94
N ASN A 310 6.37 -14.90 25.35
CA ASN A 310 5.91 -15.16 26.71
C ASN A 310 6.34 -14.10 27.74
N GLY A 311 6.22 -12.83 27.38
CA GLY A 311 6.59 -11.71 28.24
C GLY A 311 8.06 -11.31 28.13
N GLY A 312 8.75 -11.77 27.09
CA GLY A 312 10.14 -11.37 26.81
C GLY A 312 10.29 -9.85 26.73
N GLU A 313 11.33 -9.34 27.36
CA GLU A 313 11.68 -7.93 27.37
C GLU A 313 13.02 -7.69 26.66
N GLN A 314 13.09 -6.66 25.84
CA GLN A 314 14.34 -6.17 25.24
C GLN A 314 14.54 -4.70 25.61
N ILE A 315 15.75 -4.40 26.07
CA ILE A 315 16.11 -3.10 26.61
C ILE A 315 17.14 -2.44 25.68
N TYR A 316 16.96 -1.16 25.41
CA TYR A 316 17.92 -0.34 24.66
C TYR A 316 18.15 0.98 25.38
N GLU A 317 19.38 1.47 25.33
CA GLU A 317 19.78 2.74 25.93
C GLU A 317 20.61 3.57 24.97
N TYR A 318 20.31 4.87 24.91
CA TYR A 318 21.14 5.83 24.20
C TYR A 318 21.05 7.21 24.85
N GLU A 319 22.00 8.07 24.54
CA GLU A 319 21.97 9.48 24.89
C GLU A 319 21.81 10.34 23.65
N ILE A 320 21.02 11.42 23.77
CA ILE A 320 20.86 12.42 22.73
C ILE A 320 21.29 13.77 23.28
N ASN A 321 22.25 14.41 22.62
CA ASN A 321 22.57 15.81 22.81
C ASN A 321 21.90 16.64 21.71
N LEU A 322 20.98 17.51 22.10
CA LEU A 322 20.28 18.44 21.22
C LEU A 322 20.93 19.82 21.31
N ASN A 323 21.64 20.25 20.26
CA ASN A 323 22.22 21.58 20.17
C ASN A 323 21.32 22.50 19.35
N HIS A 324 20.67 23.46 20.01
CA HIS A 324 19.93 24.50 19.33
C HIS A 324 20.91 25.49 18.69
N SER A 325 20.97 25.48 17.35
CA SER A 325 21.73 26.50 16.62
C SER A 325 21.21 27.87 17.01
N LYS A 326 22.12 28.78 17.39
CA LYS A 326 21.81 30.20 17.48
C LYS A 326 21.47 30.66 16.06
N LYS A 327 20.19 30.61 15.67
CA LYS A 327 19.74 31.30 14.46
C LYS A 327 20.32 32.70 14.53
N SER A 328 21.20 33.01 13.58
CA SER A 328 21.88 34.30 13.57
C SER A 328 20.78 35.36 13.53
N ASN A 329 20.80 36.29 14.49
CA ASN A 329 19.92 37.46 14.53
C ASN A 329 20.26 38.44 13.38
N SER A 330 20.68 37.94 12.21
CA SER A 330 21.11 38.72 11.05
C SER A 330 20.01 39.61 10.46
N TYR A 331 18.75 39.38 10.81
CA TYR A 331 17.64 40.23 10.38
C TYR A 331 17.37 41.48 11.23
N ARG A 332 18.05 41.69 12.37
CA ARG A 332 17.73 42.82 13.27
C ARG A 332 18.53 44.11 13.08
N LYS A 333 19.44 44.18 12.09
CA LYS A 333 20.30 45.37 11.89
C LYS A 333 19.96 46.26 10.69
N ARG A 334 18.88 45.99 9.94
CA ARG A 334 18.51 46.80 8.76
C ARG A 334 17.39 47.81 8.94
N ARG A 335 16.92 48.07 10.18
CA ARG A 335 15.77 48.96 10.43
C ARG A 335 16.05 50.11 11.41
N ARG A 336 17.30 50.56 11.50
CA ARG A 336 17.71 51.72 12.31
C ARG A 336 18.48 52.79 11.51
N GLU A 337 18.44 52.73 10.19
CA GLU A 337 19.04 53.74 9.29
C GLU A 337 18.05 54.27 8.25
N GLU A 338 16.77 54.37 8.62
CA GLU A 338 15.79 55.20 7.89
C GLU A 338 15.16 56.22 8.83
#